data_AF-A0A2T4J1R1-F1
#
_entry.id   AF-A0A2T4J1R1-F1
#
_cell.length_a   1.000
_cell.length_b   1.000
_cell.length_c   1.000
_cell.angle_alpha   90.00
_cell.angle_beta   90.00
_cell.angle_gamma   90.00
#
_symmetry.space_group_name_H-M   'P 1'
#
loop_
_entity.id
_entity.type
_entity.pdbx_description
1 polymer ?
#
loop_
_entity_poly.entity_id
_entity_poly.type
_entity_poly.pdbx_seq_one_letter_code
_entity_poly.pdbx_strand_id
1 'polypeptide(L)'
;MLVLHCTSGEHPQRQGRAIAILGVTAFFTTAFFEHDLGHVWGAWFYAVSSMIIVVGLASKDLTSTITWPRIGMLFGDASYSIYLVHFPVIVAFNKLCLKVAPAMPSPAIQIGSIAAGLAAGVFFHFVVERPLLNAGFFRRKAAIA
;
A
#
# COMPACT_ATOMS: atom_id res chain seq x y z
N MET A 1 -19.59 -38.44 17.00
CA MET A 1 -18.91 -37.14 17.16
C MET A 1 -18.90 -36.50 15.77
N LEU A 2 -19.52 -35.33 15.65
CA LEU A 2 -20.16 -34.82 14.43
C LEU A 2 -19.22 -34.65 13.22
N VAL A 3 -19.54 -35.34 12.14
CA VAL A 3 -19.23 -34.91 10.77
C VAL A 3 -20.26 -33.84 10.42
N LEU A 4 -19.94 -32.57 10.68
CA LEU A 4 -20.71 -31.44 10.19
C LEU A 4 -20.38 -31.23 8.71
N HIS A 5 -21.33 -31.65 7.86
CA HIS A 5 -21.81 -30.92 6.70
C HIS A 5 -20.80 -29.98 6.01
N CYS A 6 -19.99 -30.58 5.14
CA CYS A 6 -19.31 -29.89 4.04
C CYS A 6 -20.32 -29.58 2.93
N THR A 7 -21.17 -28.57 3.13
CA THR A 7 -22.06 -28.03 2.08
C THR A 7 -22.19 -26.52 2.23
N SER A 8 -21.30 -25.74 1.58
CA SER A 8 -21.48 -24.34 1.11
C SER A 8 -20.15 -23.57 0.94
N GLY A 9 -19.16 -24.15 0.25
CA GLY A 9 -17.83 -23.55 0.08
C GLY A 9 -17.74 -22.27 -0.75
N GLU A 10 -18.78 -21.87 -1.48
CA GLU A 10 -18.71 -20.71 -2.41
C GLU A 10 -19.24 -19.38 -1.83
N HIS A 11 -20.10 -19.43 -0.81
CA HIS A 11 -20.72 -18.24 -0.21
C HIS A 11 -19.75 -17.33 0.55
N PRO A 12 -18.88 -17.82 1.44
CA PRO A 12 -17.99 -16.94 2.21
C PRO A 12 -16.93 -16.25 1.34
N GLN A 13 -16.46 -16.91 0.28
CA GLN A 13 -15.47 -16.34 -0.64
C GLN A 13 -16.05 -15.22 -1.51
N ARG A 14 -17.32 -15.34 -1.94
CA ARG A 14 -18.03 -14.30 -2.71
C ARG A 14 -18.32 -13.07 -1.84
N GLN A 15 -18.54 -13.24 -0.54
CA GLN A 15 -18.79 -12.15 0.41
C GLN A 15 -17.54 -11.28 0.61
N GLY A 16 -16.35 -11.86 0.84
CA GLY A 16 -15.12 -11.07 1.03
C GLY A 16 -14.77 -10.20 -0.20
N ARG A 17 -14.94 -10.76 -1.41
CA ARG A 17 -14.74 -10.01 -2.65
C ARG A 17 -15.75 -8.88 -2.82
N ALA A 18 -17.01 -9.10 -2.49
CA ALA A 18 -18.04 -8.05 -2.55
C ALA A 18 -17.75 -6.91 -1.58
N ILE A 19 -17.31 -7.23 -0.35
CA ILE A 19 -16.92 -6.24 0.67
C ILE A 19 -15.72 -5.43 0.19
N ALA A 20 -14.69 -6.08 -0.37
CA ALA A 20 -13.52 -5.37 -0.89
C ALA A 20 -13.88 -4.43 -2.05
N ILE A 21 -14.71 -4.87 -3.00
CA ILE A 21 -15.18 -4.05 -4.12
C ILE A 21 -15.98 -2.85 -3.60
N LEU A 22 -16.87 -3.07 -2.64
CA LEU A 22 -17.65 -2.01 -2.01
C LEU A 22 -16.74 -0.96 -1.36
N GLY A 23 -15.74 -1.40 -0.60
CA GLY A 23 -14.75 -0.51 0.01
C GLY A 23 -13.97 0.29 -1.03
N VAL A 24 -13.54 -0.34 -2.13
CA VAL A 24 -12.84 0.34 -3.23
C VAL A 24 -13.73 1.39 -3.88
N THR A 25 -14.98 1.03 -4.19
CA THR A 25 -15.93 1.99 -4.77
C THR A 25 -16.20 3.16 -3.84
N ALA A 26 -16.40 2.90 -2.54
CA ALA A 26 -16.59 3.92 -1.53
C ALA A 26 -15.38 4.86 -1.45
N PHE A 27 -14.16 4.30 -1.40
CA PHE A 27 -12.92 5.06 -1.35
C PHE A 27 -12.76 6.00 -2.55
N PHE A 28 -13.01 5.51 -3.77
CA PHE A 28 -12.97 6.36 -4.95
C PHE A 28 -14.07 7.42 -4.96
N THR A 29 -15.30 7.09 -4.53
CA THR A 29 -16.36 8.10 -4.42
C THR A 29 -15.99 9.20 -3.43
N THR A 30 -15.43 8.87 -2.26
CA THR A 30 -14.92 9.86 -1.31
C THR A 30 -13.89 10.78 -1.96
N ALA A 31 -13.00 10.25 -2.80
CA ALA A 31 -12.02 11.08 -3.50
C ALA A 31 -12.63 12.07 -4.50
N PHE A 32 -13.73 11.70 -5.17
CA PHE A 32 -14.45 12.64 -6.04
C PHE A 32 -15.16 13.76 -5.28
N PHE A 33 -15.63 13.50 -4.07
CA PHE A 33 -16.35 14.47 -3.23
C PHE A 33 -15.47 15.18 -2.19
N GLU A 34 -14.17 14.90 -2.16
CA GLU A 34 -13.23 15.47 -1.18
C GLU A 34 -13.22 17.00 -1.19
N HIS A 35 -13.49 17.62 -2.34
CA HIS A 35 -13.54 19.08 -2.47
C HIS A 35 -14.75 19.70 -1.73
N ASP A 36 -15.86 18.97 -1.60
CA ASP A 36 -17.09 19.44 -0.96
C ASP A 36 -17.20 18.99 0.51
N LEU A 37 -16.52 17.89 0.85
CA LEU A 37 -16.46 17.32 2.18
C LEU A 37 -15.29 17.95 2.96
N GLY A 38 -15.57 18.89 3.87
CA GLY A 38 -14.53 19.51 4.70
C GLY A 38 -13.56 18.50 5.33
N HIS A 39 -12.29 18.91 5.52
CA HIS A 39 -11.14 18.02 5.80
C HIS A 39 -11.37 16.94 6.86
N VAL A 40 -12.09 17.26 7.94
CA VAL A 40 -12.36 16.31 9.04
C VAL A 40 -13.27 15.17 8.56
N TRP A 41 -14.35 15.50 7.84
CA TRP A 41 -15.30 14.50 7.35
C TRP A 41 -14.70 13.65 6.24
N GLY A 42 -13.93 14.26 5.32
CA GLY A 42 -13.18 13.54 4.30
C GLY A 42 -12.25 12.48 4.91
N ALA A 43 -11.50 12.85 5.95
CA ALA A 43 -10.59 11.92 6.65
C ALA A 43 -11.33 10.70 7.24
N TRP A 44 -12.50 10.91 7.87
CA TRP A 44 -13.31 9.82 8.40
C TRP A 44 -13.85 8.89 7.31
N PHE A 45 -14.35 9.44 6.19
CA PHE A 45 -14.83 8.62 5.08
C PHE A 45 -13.70 7.80 4.44
N TYR A 46 -12.50 8.36 4.31
CA TYR A 46 -11.32 7.62 3.85
C TYR A 46 -10.92 6.50 4.82
N ALA A 47 -10.93 6.78 6.13
CA ALA A 47 -10.61 5.78 7.16
C ALA A 47 -11.62 4.61 7.13
N VAL A 48 -12.92 4.90 7.07
CA VAL A 48 -13.97 3.86 7.00
C VAL A 48 -13.87 3.06 5.70
N SER A 49 -13.70 3.73 4.56
CA SER A 49 -13.61 3.04 3.27
C SER A 49 -12.37 2.14 3.19
N SER A 50 -11.21 2.63 3.64
CA SER A 50 -9.98 1.83 3.70
C SER A 50 -10.10 0.64 4.67
N MET A 51 -10.75 0.81 5.82
CA MET A 51 -11.05 -0.29 6.73
C MET A 51 -11.89 -1.38 6.06
N ILE A 52 -12.94 -1.00 5.30
CA ILE A 52 -13.78 -1.96 4.56
C ILE A 52 -12.96 -2.73 3.52
N ILE A 53 -12.05 -2.06 2.80
CA ILE A 53 -11.13 -2.70 1.85
C ILE A 53 -10.28 -3.75 2.57
N VAL A 54 -9.61 -3.35 3.66
CA VAL A 54 -8.70 -4.24 4.42
C VAL A 54 -9.46 -5.43 4.98
N VAL A 55 -10.65 -5.23 5.56
CA VAL A 55 -11.49 -6.32 6.08
C VAL A 55 -11.90 -7.27 4.96
N GLY A 56 -12.37 -6.75 3.81
CA GLY A 56 -12.77 -7.58 2.68
C GLY A 56 -11.62 -8.42 2.11
N LEU A 57 -10.43 -7.84 2.03
CA LEU A 57 -9.22 -8.55 1.58
C LEU A 57 -8.74 -9.59 2.61
N ALA A 58 -8.71 -9.25 3.89
CA ALA A 58 -8.30 -10.14 4.97
C ALA A 58 -9.26 -11.34 5.12
N SER A 59 -10.58 -11.13 5.04
CA SER A 59 -11.55 -12.22 5.07
C SER A 59 -11.37 -13.19 3.90
N LYS A 60 -10.94 -12.69 2.73
CA LYS A 60 -10.67 -13.52 1.56
C LYS A 60 -9.36 -14.31 1.72
N ASP A 61 -8.34 -13.72 2.33
CA ASP A 61 -7.05 -14.37 2.60
C ASP A 61 -7.18 -15.50 3.63
N LEU A 62 -8.03 -15.30 4.65
CA LEU A 62 -8.35 -16.32 5.66
C LEU A 62 -9.09 -17.54 5.10
N THR A 63 -9.82 -17.37 3.99
CA THR A 63 -10.66 -18.41 3.39
C THR A 63 -10.06 -19.04 2.13
N SER A 64 -9.07 -18.39 1.51
CA SER A 64 -8.44 -18.87 0.28
C SER A 64 -7.02 -18.35 0.13
N THR A 65 -6.15 -19.16 -0.47
CA THR A 65 -4.80 -18.72 -0.83
C THR A 65 -4.86 -17.71 -1.98
N ILE A 66 -4.69 -16.43 -1.68
CA ILE A 66 -4.63 -15.38 -2.70
C ILE A 66 -3.21 -15.34 -3.28
N THR A 67 -3.10 -15.50 -4.59
CA THR A 67 -1.84 -15.23 -5.30
C THR A 67 -1.80 -13.77 -5.73
N TRP A 68 -0.93 -13.00 -5.09
CA TRP A 68 -0.73 -11.59 -5.42
C TRP A 68 0.26 -11.42 -6.58
N PRO A 69 0.09 -10.39 -7.44
CA PRO A 69 1.05 -10.09 -8.49
C PRO A 69 2.40 -9.68 -7.88
N ARG A 70 3.50 -10.15 -8.47
CA ARG A 70 4.87 -9.92 -7.97
C ARG A 70 5.20 -8.43 -7.79
N ILE A 71 4.67 -7.58 -8.67
CA ILE A 71 4.88 -6.13 -8.61
C ILE A 71 4.18 -5.54 -7.38
N GLY A 72 2.95 -5.99 -7.08
CA GLY A 72 2.22 -5.53 -5.90
C GLY A 72 2.91 -5.93 -4.60
N MET A 73 3.43 -7.15 -4.53
CA MET A 73 4.24 -7.60 -3.41
C MET A 73 5.53 -6.79 -3.28
N LEU A 74 6.23 -6.52 -4.38
CA LEU A 74 7.45 -5.69 -4.36
C LEU A 74 7.21 -4.29 -3.79
N PHE A 75 6.16 -3.60 -4.25
CA PHE A 75 5.83 -2.27 -3.73
C PHE A 75 5.35 -2.31 -2.27
N GLY A 76 4.64 -3.38 -1.88
CA GLY A 76 4.28 -3.62 -0.48
C GLY A 76 5.50 -3.81 0.41
N ASP A 77 6.41 -4.70 0.01
CA ASP A 77 7.64 -5.00 0.75
C ASP A 77 8.59 -3.80 0.82
N ALA A 78 8.66 -2.98 -0.24
CA ALA A 78 9.47 -1.77 -0.30
C ALA A 78 8.77 -0.53 0.31
N SER A 79 7.51 -0.63 0.75
CA SER A 79 6.73 0.53 1.20
C SER A 79 7.38 1.26 2.39
N TYR A 80 7.98 0.51 3.31
CA TYR A 80 8.70 1.06 4.45
C TYR A 80 9.95 1.83 4.01
N SER A 81 10.76 1.24 3.13
CA SER A 81 11.93 1.91 2.55
C SER A 81 11.54 3.19 1.79
N ILE A 82 10.48 3.14 0.98
CA ILE A 82 9.95 4.32 0.28
C ILE A 82 9.56 5.40 1.31
N TYR A 83 8.83 5.05 2.37
CA TYR A 83 8.46 6.00 3.42
C TYR A 83 9.67 6.66 4.08
N LEU A 84 10.75 5.92 4.35
CA LEU A 84 11.95 6.49 4.98
C LEU A 84 12.69 7.48 4.08
N VAL A 85 12.82 7.19 2.79
CA VAL A 85 13.74 7.94 1.91
C VAL A 85 13.03 8.92 0.97
N HIS A 86 11.73 8.77 0.71
CA HIS A 86 11.05 9.61 -0.29
C HIS A 86 11.15 11.11 0.06
N PHE A 87 10.91 11.51 1.31
CA PHE A 87 10.92 12.91 1.71
C PHE A 87 12.30 13.59 1.49
N PRO A 88 13.42 13.08 2.04
CA PRO A 88 14.73 13.70 1.81
C PRO A 88 15.14 13.69 0.33
N VAL A 89 14.78 12.63 -0.42
CA VAL A 89 15.06 12.53 -1.86
C VAL A 89 14.27 13.56 -2.65
N ILE A 90 12.98 13.74 -2.36
CA ILE A 90 12.13 14.75 -2.99
C ILE A 90 12.69 16.15 -2.74
N VAL A 91 13.09 16.46 -1.50
CA VAL A 91 13.69 17.77 -1.16
C VAL A 91 14.99 18.00 -1.91
N ALA A 92 15.88 16.99 -1.95
CA ALA A 92 17.15 17.09 -2.67
C ALA A 92 16.94 17.25 -4.19
N PHE A 93 16.03 16.48 -4.78
CA PHE A 93 15.69 16.53 -6.19
C PHE A 93 15.12 17.90 -6.59
N ASN A 94 14.17 18.43 -5.81
CA ASN A 94 13.60 19.76 -6.07
C ASN A 94 14.68 20.85 -6.01
N LYS A 95 15.54 20.83 -4.98
CA LYS A 95 16.66 21.78 -4.88
C LYS A 95 17.63 21.68 -6.05
N LEU A 96 17.85 20.46 -6.56
CA LEU A 96 18.69 20.24 -7.73
C LEU A 96 18.05 20.80 -9.00
N CYS A 97 16.76 20.52 -9.25
CA CYS A 97 16.03 21.07 -10.40
C CYS A 97 16.00 22.60 -10.39
N LEU A 98 15.79 23.24 -9.23
CA LEU A 98 15.83 24.69 -9.12
C LEU A 98 17.19 25.30 -9.47
N LYS A 99 18.30 24.57 -9.28
CA LYS A 99 19.64 25.03 -9.62
C LYS A 99 20.02 24.76 -11.07
N VAL A 100 19.67 23.59 -11.60
CA VAL A 100 20.18 23.08 -12.89
C VAL A 100 19.19 23.30 -14.03
N ALA A 101 17.90 23.34 -13.73
CA ALA A 101 16.83 23.51 -14.71
C ALA A 101 15.71 24.43 -14.17
N PRO A 102 16.01 25.70 -13.85
CA PRO A 102 15.05 26.63 -13.23
C PRO A 102 13.83 26.93 -14.12
N ALA A 103 13.95 26.74 -15.44
CA ALA A 103 12.85 26.91 -16.40
C ALA A 103 11.97 25.67 -16.59
N MET A 104 12.24 24.57 -15.87
CA MET A 104 11.47 23.34 -16.00
C MET A 104 10.04 23.52 -15.45
N PRO A 105 8.99 23.09 -16.18
CA PRO A 105 7.61 23.20 -15.71
C PRO A 105 7.39 22.46 -14.38
N SER A 106 6.60 23.06 -13.48
CA SER A 106 6.29 22.46 -12.17
C SER A 106 5.74 21.03 -12.24
N PRO A 107 4.84 20.67 -13.19
CA PRO A 107 4.37 19.29 -13.31
C PRO A 107 5.48 18.29 -13.62
N ALA A 108 6.47 18.68 -14.43
CA ALA A 108 7.61 17.83 -14.76
C ALA A 108 8.51 17.59 -13.53
N ILE A 109 8.74 18.64 -12.73
CA ILE A 109 9.49 18.53 -11.47
C ILE A 109 8.74 17.63 -10.48
N GLN A 110 7.41 17.75 -10.39
CA GLN A 110 6.60 16.95 -9.49
C GLN A 110 6.59 15.47 -9.87
N ILE A 111 6.37 15.15 -11.14
CA ILE A 111 6.45 13.77 -11.66
C ILE A 111 7.87 13.21 -11.45
N GLY A 112 8.90 14.02 -11.74
CA GLY A 112 10.30 13.65 -11.50
C GLY A 112 10.60 13.38 -10.02
N SER A 113 10.04 14.17 -9.12
CA SER A 113 10.20 14.00 -7.66
C SER A 113 9.58 12.69 -7.17
N ILE A 114 8.38 12.36 -7.66
CA ILE A 114 7.69 11.09 -7.36
C ILE A 114 8.53 9.91 -7.88
N ALA A 115 8.96 9.99 -9.15
CA ALA A 115 9.78 8.96 -9.76
C ALA A 115 11.11 8.77 -9.01
N ALA A 116 11.79 9.86 -8.64
CA ALA A 116 13.04 9.83 -7.88
C ALA A 116 12.85 9.22 -6.49
N GLY A 117 11.79 9.60 -5.76
CA GLY A 117 11.46 9.04 -4.45
C GLY A 117 11.17 7.54 -4.50
N LEU A 118 10.37 7.10 -5.48
CA LEU A 118 10.06 5.68 -5.68
C LEU A 118 11.32 4.89 -6.06
N ALA A 119 12.11 5.39 -7.01
CA ALA A 119 13.34 4.73 -7.45
C ALA A 119 14.35 4.61 -6.30
N ALA A 120 14.54 5.67 -5.52
CA ALA A 120 15.41 5.65 -4.36
C ALA A 120 14.91 4.71 -3.26
N GLY A 121 13.60 4.67 -3.00
CA GLY A 121 12.99 3.74 -2.03
C GLY A 121 13.16 2.29 -2.43
N VAL A 122 12.88 1.95 -3.69
CA VAL A 122 13.08 0.58 -4.21
C VAL A 122 14.57 0.21 -4.19
N PHE A 123 15.46 1.13 -4.53
CA PHE A 123 16.91 0.92 -4.44
C PHE A 123 17.34 0.65 -2.98
N PHE A 124 16.88 1.47 -2.04
CA PHE A 124 17.19 1.31 -0.61
C PHE A 124 16.65 -0.02 -0.06
N HIS A 125 15.46 -0.44 -0.50
CA HIS A 125 14.89 -1.73 -0.12
C HIS A 125 15.83 -2.89 -0.49
N PHE A 126 16.35 -2.93 -1.73
CA PHE A 126 17.22 -4.01 -2.17
C PHE A 126 18.64 -3.95 -1.60
N VAL A 127 19.17 -2.76 -1.35
CA VAL A 127 20.57 -2.57 -0.93
C VAL A 127 20.73 -2.59 0.59
N VAL A 128 19.73 -2.15 1.35
CA VAL A 128 19.84 -1.96 2.79
C VAL A 128 18.84 -2.84 3.54
N GLU A 129 17.54 -2.68 3.28
CA GLU A 129 16.50 -3.37 4.04
C GLU A 129 16.58 -4.89 3.88
N ARG A 130 16.58 -5.37 2.62
CA ARG A 130 16.57 -6.81 2.33
C ARG A 130 17.82 -7.53 2.83
N PRO A 131 19.05 -7.00 2.68
CA PRO A 131 20.24 -7.59 3.28
C PRO A 131 20.21 -7.60 4.81
N LEU A 132 19.74 -6.53 5.46
CA LEU A 132 19.63 -6.47 6.92
C LEU A 132 18.65 -7.49 7.49
N LEU A 133 17.51 -7.69 6.83
CA LEU A 133 16.53 -8.71 7.21
C LEU A 133 17.08 -10.13 7.02
N ASN A 134 17.82 -10.36 5.93
CA ASN A 134 18.43 -11.66 5.64
C ASN A 134 19.66 -11.96 6.51
N ALA A 135 20.36 -10.94 7.01
CA ALA A 135 21.53 -11.07 7.89
C ALA A 135 21.19 -11.58 9.30
N GLY A 136 19.91 -11.84 9.61
CA GLY A 136 19.49 -12.56 10.81
C GLY A 136 19.44 -11.72 12.09
N PHE A 137 19.73 -10.42 12.03
CA PHE A 137 19.71 -9.52 13.20
C PHE A 137 18.33 -9.39 13.86
N PHE A 138 17.25 -9.52 13.07
CA PHE A 138 15.86 -9.40 13.53
C PHE A 138 15.03 -10.68 13.33
N ARG A 139 15.69 -11.85 13.35
CA ARG A 139 14.98 -13.13 13.25
C ARG A 139 14.23 -13.37 14.57
N ARG A 140 12.99 -12.85 14.69
CA ARG A 140 12.05 -13.28 15.74
C ARG A 140 11.98 -14.80 15.65
N LYS A 141 12.44 -15.48 16.69
CA LYS A 141 12.14 -16.90 16.88
C LYS A 141 10.63 -17.01 16.84
N ALA A 142 10.08 -17.62 15.80
CA ALA A 142 8.69 -18.04 15.80
C ALA A 142 8.56 -19.12 16.88
N ALA A 143 8.23 -18.70 18.10
CA ALA A 143 7.75 -19.58 19.14
C ALA A 143 6.28 -19.84 18.83
N ILE A 144 6.02 -20.89 18.06
CA ILE A 144 4.72 -21.55 18.00
C ILE A 144 5.04 -23.04 18.12
N ALA A 145 4.96 -23.53 19.36
CA ALA A 145 4.84 -24.93 19.72
C ALA A 145 3.52 -25.07 20.49
#